data_AF-A0A9W6ZZS4-F1
#
_entry.id   AF-A0A9W6ZZS4-F1
#
_cell.length_a   1.000
_cell.length_b   1.000
_cell.length_c   1.000
_cell.angle_alpha   90.00
_cell.angle_beta   90.00
_cell.angle_gamma   90.00
#
_symmetry.space_group_name_H-M   'P 1'
#
loop_
_entity.id
_entity.type
_entity.pdbx_description
1 polymer ?
#
loop_
_entity_poly.entity_id
_entity_poly.type
_entity_poly.pdbx_seq_one_letter_code
_entity_poly.pdbx_strand_id
1 'polypeptide(L)'
;MKWLNDESDCDCPLPACVESKYFIKSASAGRWPSSKSREVYGKHEDAPMNEENYVSASIYFSSFSYEENKETADKDIISTLSTVGGSLGLCLGASIISLFEIAELIGILGRRWNKRRLLRKRERLSSIRKKLVEDDGEGGGEAQEMKDNAS
;
A
#
# COMPACT_ATOMS: atom_id res chain seq x y z
N MET A 1 18.50 -12.11 -40.81
CA MET A 1 18.07 -11.30 -39.64
C MET A 1 16.69 -11.78 -39.24
N LYS A 2 16.58 -12.49 -38.12
CA LYS A 2 15.30 -12.94 -37.55
C LYS A 2 14.84 -11.85 -36.57
N TRP A 3 13.70 -11.24 -36.85
CA TRP A 3 12.97 -10.49 -35.84
C TRP A 3 12.43 -11.52 -34.84
N LEU A 4 12.82 -11.40 -33.57
CA LEU A 4 12.33 -12.26 -32.50
C LEU A 4 10.86 -11.92 -32.24
N ASN A 5 9.95 -12.67 -32.86
CA ASN A 5 8.61 -12.88 -32.32
C ASN A 5 8.73 -14.06 -31.35
N ASP A 6 9.06 -13.76 -30.11
CA ASP A 6 8.83 -14.68 -28.99
C ASP A 6 7.77 -14.05 -28.09
N GLU A 7 6.53 -14.49 -28.26
CA GLU A 7 5.37 -14.01 -27.50
C GLU A 7 5.33 -14.62 -26.08
N SER A 8 6.37 -15.34 -25.66
CA SER A 8 6.40 -16.11 -24.42
C SER A 8 7.55 -15.80 -23.45
N ASP A 9 8.47 -14.89 -23.78
CA ASP A 9 9.63 -14.57 -22.93
C ASP A 9 9.78 -13.07 -22.62
N CYS A 10 8.70 -12.29 -22.75
CA CYS A 10 8.68 -10.90 -22.32
C CYS A 10 7.78 -10.74 -21.09
N ASP A 11 8.35 -11.00 -19.91
CA ASP A 11 7.82 -10.45 -18.66
C ASP A 11 8.02 -8.93 -18.70
N CYS A 12 7.04 -8.22 -19.27
CA CYS A 12 6.95 -6.78 -19.16
C CYS A 12 6.21 -6.47 -17.85
N PRO A 13 6.90 -6.16 -16.74
CA PRO A 13 6.23 -5.72 -15.54
C PRO A 13 5.41 -4.46 -15.85
N LEU A 14 4.35 -4.24 -15.06
CA LEU A 14 3.52 -3.04 -15.16
C LEU A 14 4.40 -1.79 -15.32
N PRO A 15 3.97 -0.81 -16.13
CA PRO A 15 4.75 0.41 -16.35
C PRO A 15 5.08 1.07 -15.01
N ALA A 16 6.22 1.74 -14.95
CA ALA A 16 6.65 2.42 -13.74
C ALA A 16 5.55 3.37 -13.23
N CYS A 17 5.40 3.44 -11.90
CA CYS A 17 4.44 4.32 -11.22
C CYS A 17 4.57 5.80 -11.65
N VAL A 18 5.76 6.20 -12.10
CA VAL A 18 6.01 7.51 -12.70
C VAL A 18 6.51 7.31 -14.12
N GLU A 19 5.74 7.82 -15.08
CA GLU A 19 6.04 7.72 -16.50
C GLU A 19 5.77 9.06 -17.20
N SER A 20 6.74 9.54 -18.00
CA SER A 20 6.59 10.73 -18.84
C SER A 20 6.40 10.35 -20.30
N LYS A 21 5.20 10.59 -20.84
CA LYS A 21 4.86 10.32 -22.24
C LYS A 21 4.84 11.59 -23.06
N TYR A 22 5.46 11.54 -24.24
CA TYR A 22 5.44 12.63 -25.23
C TYR A 22 4.55 12.23 -26.40
N PHE A 23 3.40 12.86 -26.53
CA PHE A 23 2.49 12.64 -27.65
C PHE A 23 2.65 13.71 -28.71
N ILE A 24 2.65 13.29 -29.98
CA ILE A 24 2.65 14.21 -31.12
C ILE A 24 1.24 14.82 -31.21
N LYS A 25 1.09 16.08 -30.80
CA LYS A 25 -0.22 16.79 -30.83
C LYS A 25 -0.62 17.17 -32.25
N SER A 26 0.33 17.58 -33.07
CA SER A 26 0.13 17.89 -34.47
C SER A 26 1.42 17.63 -35.24
N ALA A 27 1.30 17.03 -36.41
CA ALA A 27 2.39 16.88 -37.36
C ALA A 27 1.93 17.56 -38.65
N SER A 28 2.76 18.47 -39.15
CA SER A 28 2.57 19.10 -40.44
C SER A 28 3.83 18.90 -41.28
N ALA A 29 3.61 18.66 -42.57
CA ALA A 29 4.68 18.52 -43.54
C ALA A 29 4.43 19.49 -44.69
N GLY A 30 5.51 20.07 -45.21
CA GLY A 30 5.49 20.95 -46.36
C GLY A 30 6.62 20.60 -47.32
N ARG A 31 6.51 21.05 -48.58
CA ARG A 31 7.57 20.84 -49.56
C ARG A 31 8.80 21.66 -49.17
N TRP A 32 9.90 20.95 -48.98
CA TRP A 32 11.21 21.54 -48.75
C TRP A 32 12.23 20.73 -49.58
N PRO A 33 13.22 21.36 -50.22
CA PRO A 33 13.56 22.78 -50.13
C PRO A 33 12.82 23.72 -51.08
N SER A 34 12.66 24.96 -50.61
CA SER A 34 12.39 26.11 -51.48
C SER A 34 13.63 26.49 -52.31
N SER A 35 13.44 27.20 -53.41
CA SER A 35 14.51 27.72 -54.25
C SER A 35 15.53 28.56 -53.48
N LYS A 36 15.07 29.40 -52.52
CA LYS A 36 15.95 30.17 -51.64
C LYS A 36 16.77 29.29 -50.70
N SER A 37 16.15 28.30 -50.06
CA SER A 37 16.89 27.36 -49.21
C SER A 37 17.88 26.52 -50.00
N ARG A 38 17.59 26.21 -51.27
CA ARG A 38 18.52 25.48 -52.15
C ARG A 38 19.75 26.33 -52.50
N GLU A 39 19.59 27.64 -52.67
CA GLU A 39 20.72 28.55 -52.91
C GLU A 39 21.65 28.67 -51.70
N VAL A 40 21.08 28.66 -50.49
CA VAL A 40 21.85 28.77 -49.23
C VAL A 40 22.53 27.44 -48.88
N TYR A 41 21.81 26.32 -48.97
CA TYR A 41 22.28 25.02 -48.46
C TYR A 41 22.75 24.04 -49.55
N GLY A 42 22.48 24.32 -50.82
CA GLY A 42 22.76 23.42 -51.96
C GLY A 42 24.14 23.60 -52.60
N LYS A 43 25.10 24.24 -51.91
CA LYS A 43 26.47 24.48 -52.42
C LYS A 43 27.43 23.30 -52.20
N HIS A 44 26.96 22.19 -51.67
CA HIS A 44 27.78 20.99 -51.48
C HIS A 44 27.81 20.16 -52.78
N GLU A 45 29.00 20.08 -53.41
CA GLU A 45 29.21 19.35 -54.68
C GLU A 45 29.05 17.83 -54.53
N ASP A 46 29.39 17.27 -53.37
CA ASP A 46 29.36 15.81 -53.13
C ASP A 46 27.96 15.25 -52.90
N ALA A 47 27.00 16.11 -52.53
CA ALA A 47 25.63 15.71 -52.23
C ALA A 47 24.66 16.84 -52.64
N PRO A 48 24.23 16.87 -53.91
CA PRO A 48 23.27 17.86 -54.36
C PRO A 48 21.97 17.72 -53.57
N MET A 49 21.52 18.84 -53.01
CA MET A 49 20.34 18.87 -52.16
C MET A 49 19.09 18.54 -52.99
N ASN A 50 18.61 17.31 -52.88
CA ASN A 50 17.48 16.76 -53.62
C ASN A 50 16.29 16.55 -52.69
N GLU A 51 15.07 16.70 -53.25
CA GLU A 51 13.81 16.52 -52.51
C GLU A 51 13.60 15.09 -51.99
N GLU A 52 14.31 14.12 -52.55
CA GLU A 52 14.15 12.70 -52.21
C GLU A 52 15.02 12.26 -51.02
N ASN A 53 16.12 12.96 -50.76
CA ASN A 53 17.14 12.53 -49.79
C ASN A 53 17.24 13.44 -48.55
N TYR A 54 16.65 14.65 -48.62
CA TYR A 54 16.75 15.62 -47.55
C TYR A 54 15.39 15.94 -46.94
N VAL A 55 15.34 15.91 -45.61
CA VAL A 55 14.16 16.30 -44.83
C VAL A 55 14.56 17.31 -43.77
N SER A 56 13.76 18.37 -43.64
CA SER A 56 13.86 19.30 -42.53
C SER A 56 12.78 18.94 -41.51
N ALA A 57 13.19 18.49 -40.33
CA ALA A 57 12.30 18.18 -39.22
C ALA A 57 12.51 19.22 -38.12
N SER A 58 11.43 19.80 -37.62
CA SER A 58 11.46 20.76 -36.53
C SER A 58 10.45 20.33 -35.46
N ILE A 59 10.95 20.01 -34.28
CA ILE A 59 10.18 19.44 -33.18
C ILE A 59 10.00 20.54 -32.13
N TYR A 60 8.74 20.83 -31.80
CA TYR A 60 8.38 21.86 -30.83
C TYR A 60 7.25 21.38 -29.92
N PHE A 61 7.18 21.97 -28.71
CA PHE A 61 6.04 21.78 -27.83
C PHE A 61 4.88 22.65 -28.29
N SER A 62 3.69 22.05 -28.46
CA SER A 62 2.48 22.79 -28.87
C SER A 62 2.02 23.80 -27.80
N SER A 63 2.30 23.53 -26.53
CA SER A 63 1.94 24.38 -25.39
C SER A 63 2.96 24.18 -24.28
N PHE A 64 3.15 25.20 -23.43
CA PHE A 64 4.02 25.11 -22.26
C PHE A 64 3.38 24.36 -21.07
N SER A 65 2.10 23.98 -21.20
CA SER A 65 1.42 23.13 -20.21
C SER A 65 1.75 21.66 -20.42
N TYR A 66 2.04 20.96 -19.33
CA TYR A 66 2.11 19.50 -19.28
C TYR A 66 0.83 18.93 -18.68
N GLU A 67 0.43 17.75 -19.13
CA GLU A 67 -0.71 17.01 -18.59
C GLU A 67 -0.19 15.98 -17.60
N GLU A 68 -0.64 16.05 -16.35
CA GLU A 68 -0.25 15.12 -15.29
C GLU A 68 -1.44 14.23 -14.90
N ASN A 69 -1.32 12.93 -15.16
CA ASN A 69 -2.32 11.94 -14.79
C ASN A 69 -1.83 11.17 -13.55
N LYS A 70 -2.41 11.47 -12.38
CA LYS A 70 -2.13 10.77 -11.12
C LYS A 70 -3.28 9.83 -10.79
N GLU A 71 -2.98 8.53 -10.69
CA GLU A 71 -3.93 7.57 -10.15
C GLU A 71 -3.94 7.68 -8.63
N THR A 72 -4.97 8.34 -8.09
CA THR A 72 -5.22 8.36 -6.65
C THR A 72 -6.12 7.19 -6.28
N ALA A 73 -5.77 6.43 -5.24
CA ALA A 73 -6.62 5.36 -4.73
C ALA A 73 -8.03 5.91 -4.44
N ASP A 74 -9.05 5.34 -5.08
CA ASP A 74 -10.42 5.86 -5.07
C ASP A 74 -11.04 5.87 -3.66
N LYS A 75 -10.53 5.03 -2.73
CA LYS A 75 -11.02 4.99 -1.35
C LYS A 75 -9.92 4.69 -0.35
N ASP A 76 -9.68 5.67 0.52
CA ASP A 76 -8.91 5.48 1.74
C ASP A 76 -9.77 4.83 2.84
N ILE A 77 -9.14 4.13 3.77
CA ILE A 77 -9.81 3.55 4.94
C ILE A 77 -10.57 4.61 5.74
N ILE A 78 -10.03 5.84 5.79
CA ILE A 78 -10.66 6.98 6.46
C ILE A 78 -11.94 7.41 5.75
N SER A 79 -11.94 7.40 4.41
CA SER A 79 -13.13 7.68 3.58
C SER A 79 -14.24 6.66 3.82
N THR A 80 -13.88 5.37 3.90
CA THR A 80 -14.85 4.31 4.18
C THR A 80 -15.45 4.44 5.58
N LEU A 81 -14.62 4.74 6.59
CA LEU A 81 -15.07 4.93 7.97
C LEU A 81 -15.93 6.20 8.12
N SER A 82 -15.59 7.27 7.42
CA SER A 82 -16.37 8.52 7.38
C SER A 82 -17.78 8.28 6.82
N THR A 83 -17.88 7.47 5.77
CA THR A 83 -19.18 7.11 5.17
C THR A 83 -20.04 6.27 6.13
N VAL A 84 -19.44 5.30 6.81
CA VAL A 84 -20.12 4.46 7.82
C VAL A 84 -20.52 5.30 9.04
N GLY A 85 -19.60 6.11 9.56
CA GLY A 85 -19.82 6.99 10.70
C GLY A 85 -20.86 8.08 10.42
N GLY A 86 -20.90 8.62 9.21
CA GLY A 86 -21.92 9.58 8.77
C GLY A 86 -23.30 8.95 8.69
N SER A 87 -23.41 7.74 8.13
CA SER A 87 -24.68 7.00 8.06
C SER A 87 -25.17 6.57 9.44
N LEU A 88 -24.28 6.04 10.29
CA LEU A 88 -24.59 5.71 11.68
C LEU A 88 -24.90 6.96 12.52
N GLY A 89 -24.18 8.05 12.30
CA GLY A 89 -24.39 9.33 12.98
C GLY A 89 -25.70 10.00 12.56
N LEU A 90 -26.14 9.85 11.32
CA LEU A 90 -27.45 10.34 10.88
C LEU A 90 -28.59 9.47 11.45
N CYS A 91 -28.41 8.16 11.53
CA CYS A 91 -29.40 7.23 12.08
C CYS A 91 -29.48 7.25 13.62
N LEU A 92 -28.35 7.37 14.31
CA LEU A 92 -28.26 7.40 15.79
C LEU A 92 -28.31 8.84 16.34
N GLY A 93 -27.97 9.84 15.53
CA GLY A 93 -27.87 11.25 15.90
C GLY A 93 -29.19 11.95 16.22
N ALA A 94 -30.33 11.25 16.10
CA ALA A 94 -31.56 11.70 16.73
C ALA A 94 -31.53 11.61 18.27
N SER A 95 -30.54 10.92 18.87
CA SER A 95 -30.38 10.86 20.33
C SER A 95 -28.91 10.70 20.75
N ILE A 96 -28.23 11.81 21.05
CA ILE A 96 -26.91 11.82 21.70
C ILE A 96 -26.86 10.98 22.99
N ILE A 97 -28.02 10.82 23.64
CA ILE A 97 -28.21 10.00 24.84
C ILE A 97 -27.95 8.51 24.54
N SER A 98 -28.35 8.02 23.36
CA SER A 98 -28.14 6.62 22.98
C SER A 98 -26.66 6.27 22.77
N LEU A 99 -25.83 7.24 22.33
CA LEU A 99 -24.37 7.03 22.25
C LEU A 99 -23.73 6.91 23.64
N PHE A 100 -24.17 7.72 24.60
CA PHE A 100 -23.72 7.62 25.99
C PHE A 100 -24.10 6.27 26.62
N GLU A 101 -25.32 5.79 26.37
CA GLU A 101 -25.80 4.50 26.88
C GLU A 101 -24.98 3.32 26.32
N ILE A 102 -24.66 3.35 25.02
CA ILE A 102 -23.78 2.33 24.40
C ILE A 102 -22.37 2.38 25.01
N ALA A 103 -21.81 3.57 25.21
CA ALA A 103 -20.47 3.72 25.81
C ALA A 103 -20.44 3.19 27.26
N GLU A 104 -21.47 3.48 28.05
CA GLU A 104 -21.60 2.96 29.42
C GLU A 104 -21.75 1.43 29.43
N LEU A 105 -22.59 0.88 28.52
CA LEU A 105 -22.78 -0.56 28.37
C LEU A 105 -21.46 -1.28 28.04
N ILE A 106 -20.67 -0.75 27.10
CA ILE A 106 -19.35 -1.29 26.75
C ILE A 106 -18.42 -1.25 27.97
N GLY A 107 -18.41 -0.15 28.73
CA GLY A 107 -17.62 -0.01 29.94
C GLY A 107 -17.99 -1.01 31.04
N ILE A 108 -19.28 -1.30 31.22
CA ILE A 108 -19.78 -2.30 32.18
C ILE A 108 -19.41 -3.72 31.72
N LEU A 109 -19.60 -4.03 30.43
CA LEU A 109 -19.25 -5.33 29.85
C LEU A 109 -17.75 -5.60 29.95
N GLY A 110 -16.91 -4.59 29.64
CA GLY A 110 -15.46 -4.68 29.77
C GLY A 110 -15.02 -4.94 31.22
N ARG A 111 -15.57 -4.20 32.18
CA ARG A 111 -15.32 -4.42 33.62
C ARG A 111 -15.75 -5.81 34.07
N ARG A 112 -16.92 -6.28 33.62
CA ARG A 112 -17.45 -7.62 33.96
C ARG A 112 -16.62 -8.73 33.34
N TRP A 113 -16.17 -8.57 32.09
CA TRP A 113 -15.22 -9.48 31.45
C TRP A 113 -13.89 -9.53 32.20
N ASN A 114 -13.33 -8.38 32.56
CA ASN A 114 -12.07 -8.32 33.27
C ASN A 114 -12.18 -8.97 34.66
N LYS A 115 -13.26 -8.71 35.40
CA LYS A 115 -13.55 -9.36 36.70
C LYS A 115 -13.71 -10.88 36.56
N ARG A 116 -14.47 -11.36 35.56
CA ARG A 116 -14.61 -12.80 35.29
C ARG A 116 -13.30 -13.45 34.86
N ARG A 117 -12.44 -12.73 34.15
CA ARG A 117 -11.10 -13.21 33.75
C ARG A 117 -10.17 -13.29 34.96
N LEU A 118 -10.20 -12.29 35.84
CA LEU A 118 -9.43 -12.25 37.09
C LEU A 118 -9.88 -13.32 38.10
N LEU A 119 -11.20 -13.55 38.24
CA LEU A 119 -11.74 -14.58 39.13
C LEU A 119 -11.34 -15.99 38.67
N ARG A 120 -11.44 -16.28 37.36
CA ARG A 120 -10.92 -17.54 36.78
C ARG A 120 -9.43 -17.72 37.00
N LYS A 121 -8.64 -16.64 36.97
CA LYS A 121 -7.20 -16.69 37.28
C LYS A 121 -6.95 -17.01 38.76
N ARG A 122 -7.77 -16.49 39.67
CA ARG A 122 -7.69 -16.76 41.12
C ARG A 122 -7.96 -18.22 41.48
N GLU A 123 -8.96 -18.86 40.87
CA GLU A 123 -9.26 -20.29 41.09
C GLU A 123 -8.18 -21.22 40.54
N ARG A 124 -7.58 -20.86 39.40
CA ARG A 124 -6.41 -21.57 38.87
C ARG A 124 -5.21 -21.44 39.80
N LEU A 125 -4.98 -20.26 40.36
CA LEU A 125 -3.90 -20.01 41.32
C LEU A 125 -4.11 -20.72 42.65
N SER A 126 -5.35 -20.85 43.14
CA SER A 126 -5.62 -21.61 44.37
C SER A 126 -5.40 -23.11 44.19
N SER A 127 -5.65 -23.64 42.99
CA SER A 127 -5.37 -25.04 42.66
C SER A 127 -3.86 -25.32 42.57
N ILE A 128 -3.09 -24.40 41.97
CA ILE A 128 -1.62 -24.48 41.93
C ILE A 128 -1.03 -24.33 43.33
N ARG A 129 -1.53 -23.40 44.14
CA ARG A 129 -1.07 -23.19 45.52
C ARG A 129 -1.28 -24.43 46.39
N LYS A 130 -2.42 -25.12 46.25
CA LYS A 130 -2.66 -26.37 47.00
C LYS A 130 -1.69 -27.46 46.59
N LYS A 131 -1.42 -27.58 45.28
CA LYS A 131 -0.47 -28.57 44.77
C LYS A 131 0.95 -28.33 45.29
N LEU A 132 1.40 -27.08 45.34
CA LEU A 132 2.68 -26.71 45.94
C LEU A 132 2.77 -27.06 47.45
N VAL A 133 1.69 -26.87 48.20
CA VAL A 133 1.64 -27.23 49.63
C VAL A 133 1.65 -28.75 49.84
N GLU A 134 1.11 -29.53 48.89
CA GLU A 134 1.10 -30.99 48.94
C GLU A 134 2.51 -31.56 48.61
N ASP A 135 3.21 -30.97 47.63
CA ASP A 135 4.59 -31.32 47.29
C ASP A 135 5.59 -30.99 48.43
N ASP A 136 5.40 -29.88 49.17
CA ASP A 136 6.20 -29.57 50.38
C ASP A 136 5.96 -30.59 51.52
N GLY A 137 4.81 -31.29 51.50
CA GLY A 137 4.45 -32.32 52.49
C GLY A 137 5.10 -33.68 52.24
N GLU A 138 5.31 -34.06 50.98
CA GLU A 138 6.02 -35.30 50.61
C GLU A 138 7.55 -35.13 50.65
N GLY A 139 8.08 -33.94 50.34
CA GLY A 139 9.53 -33.66 50.42
C GLY A 139 10.10 -33.58 51.85
N GLY A 140 9.24 -33.43 52.87
CA GLY A 140 9.65 -33.49 54.29
C GLY A 140 9.91 -34.91 54.81
N GLY A 141 9.49 -35.95 54.09
CA GLY A 141 9.69 -37.35 54.45
C GLY A 141 11.06 -37.90 54.07
N GLU A 142 11.62 -37.49 52.93
CA GLU A 142 12.90 -38.02 52.44
C GLU A 142 14.13 -37.46 53.19
N ALA A 143 14.01 -36.28 53.83
CA ALA A 143 15.09 -35.73 54.64
C ALA A 143 15.23 -36.39 56.02
N GLN A 144 14.21 -37.14 56.47
CA GLN A 144 14.21 -37.83 57.77
C GLN A 144 14.78 -39.26 57.67
N GLU A 145 14.66 -39.93 56.51
CA GLU A 145 15.10 -41.33 56.34
C GLU A 145 16.64 -41.49 56.24
N MET A 146 17.40 -40.42 56.00
CA MET A 146 18.87 -40.47 55.98
C MET A 146 19.55 -40.36 57.35
N LYS A 147 18.82 -40.08 58.44
CA LYS A 147 19.41 -40.01 59.79
C LYS A 147 19.32 -41.33 60.57
N ASP A 148 18.42 -42.22 60.18
CA ASP A 148 18.17 -43.47 60.91
C ASP A 148 19.01 -44.66 60.40
N ASN A 149 19.67 -44.53 59.24
CA ASN A 149 20.56 -45.54 58.64
C ASN A 149 22.07 -45.27 58.86
N ALA A 150 22.42 -44.31 59.71
CA ALA A 150 23.80 -43.98 60.06
C ALA A 150 24.14 -44.28 61.53
N SER A 151 23.33 -45.13 62.19
CA SER A 151 23.72 -45.77 63.44
C SER A 151 24.50 -47.05 63.19
#